data_AF-A0A3L7T2D8-F1
#
_entry.id   AF-A0A3L7T2D8-F1
#
_cell.length_a   1.000
_cell.length_b   1.000
_cell.length_c   1.000
_cell.angle_alpha   90.00
_cell.angle_beta   90.00
_cell.angle_gamma   90.00
#
_symmetry.space_group_name_H-M   'P 1'
#
loop_
_entity.id
_entity.type
_entity.pdbx_description
1 polymer ?
#
loop_
_entity_poly.entity_id
_entity_poly.type
_entity_poly.pdbx_seq_one_letter_code
_entity_poly.pdbx_strand_id
1 'polypeptide(L)'
;MGFQMKFTLRILSLVLIGLVLCCSVLADIVILKDGFILQGMVKRESVTEFDPVSKEPVVIPKGFYMVDDGARRIYFNPNLVRTLDKRDSIQEERWIHNKAIYIPGGKGAPPFWAEVEATDWDSKWERTYKYRSPVGVVGVFQHISNLSSYAIRVDATSKFVWSSMYLTQEIGSQKVISLIKSHPDFQNTAKVKPEEMASRRFKLVDFLAQAGWFEDSEKELKSLVKDLPEHKERCDKTQEVIDSLKGRERLEKIKRIIGAGRLAEARKQLDSFPMAEAKDKILTEIQSLQSKLEKALEQFLLAQKNLSYLSSALSEKKSDPILIKAIDILQKIITEESIDRLDAFLSISKQKTNDGTTATLVELEKTASLAISGWVMGNSAADPNPISAKRLWLTRSFIIDFIKAENSTLRKTASDSFLNKYPAAKPEEVGQVLLQTILPTEAKSSGKVFEKELLSGKSRGAKYSMRYPADANPNRLYPLLIVFPGTNESVDSMLEKWAPLADEYGFILLGYHYQIGGIGYAFSEKEHFAILDVLRDARLNSPV
;
A
#
# COMPACT_ATOMS: atom_id res chain seq x y z
N MET A 1 33.09 -67.64 37.50
CA MET A 1 34.08 -68.54 36.84
C MET A 1 33.57 -68.83 35.44
N GLY A 2 34.31 -68.44 34.41
CA GLY A 2 33.95 -68.57 32.98
C GLY A 2 32.97 -67.49 32.49
N PHE A 3 33.02 -66.98 31.27
CA PHE A 3 33.90 -67.19 30.13
C PHE A 3 33.67 -66.04 29.13
N GLN A 4 34.65 -65.86 28.24
CA GLN A 4 34.86 -64.77 27.28
C GLN A 4 33.69 -64.33 26.37
N MET A 5 33.74 -63.03 26.10
CA MET A 5 33.14 -62.25 25.01
C MET A 5 33.14 -62.95 23.63
N LYS A 6 31.98 -62.99 22.97
CA LYS A 6 31.86 -63.01 21.50
C LYS A 6 30.78 -62.04 21.06
N PHE A 7 31.20 -60.95 20.43
CA PHE A 7 30.35 -60.02 19.69
C PHE A 7 29.90 -60.69 18.38
N THR A 8 28.59 -60.88 18.22
CA THR A 8 27.99 -61.19 16.92
C THR A 8 27.21 -59.97 16.43
N LEU A 9 27.68 -59.47 15.29
CA LEU A 9 27.11 -58.47 14.40
C LEU A 9 25.58 -58.58 14.29
N ARG A 10 24.85 -57.52 14.65
CA ARG A 10 23.49 -57.27 14.15
C ARG A 10 23.47 -55.91 13.47
N ILE A 11 23.06 -55.97 12.21
CA ILE A 11 22.82 -54.90 11.26
C ILE A 11 21.91 -53.84 11.90
N LEU A 12 22.42 -52.63 12.07
CA LEU A 12 21.60 -51.44 12.31
C LEU A 12 21.74 -50.55 11.09
N SER A 13 20.70 -50.56 10.26
CA SER A 13 20.53 -49.71 9.09
C SER A 13 20.49 -48.25 9.55
N LEU A 14 21.61 -47.55 9.40
CA LEU A 14 21.72 -46.12 9.62
C LEU A 14 21.08 -45.41 8.42
N VAL A 15 19.76 -45.21 8.52
CA VAL A 15 19.02 -44.27 7.68
C VAL A 15 19.45 -42.87 8.09
N LEU A 16 20.47 -42.35 7.41
CA LEU A 16 20.89 -40.96 7.46
C LEU A 16 19.80 -40.14 6.74
N ILE A 17 18.74 -39.77 7.46
CA ILE A 17 17.79 -38.75 6.99
C ILE A 17 18.58 -37.45 6.84
N GLY A 18 18.82 -37.08 5.58
CA GLY A 18 19.28 -35.75 5.21
C GLY A 18 18.27 -34.74 5.74
N LEU A 19 18.69 -33.98 6.74
CA LEU A 19 17.98 -32.84 7.28
C LEU A 19 18.11 -31.72 6.24
N VAL A 20 17.31 -31.80 5.17
CA VAL A 20 16.94 -30.63 4.37
C VAL A 20 16.16 -29.74 5.33
N LEU A 21 16.81 -28.69 5.82
CA LEU A 21 16.15 -27.57 6.46
C LEU A 21 15.25 -26.90 5.40
N CYS A 22 14.04 -27.44 5.23
CA CYS A 22 12.91 -26.65 4.80
C CYS A 22 12.72 -25.58 5.88
N CYS A 23 13.29 -24.39 5.68
CA CYS A 23 12.68 -23.20 6.25
C CYS A 23 11.32 -23.05 5.56
N SER A 24 10.32 -23.73 6.11
CA SER A 24 8.92 -23.42 5.92
C SER A 24 8.70 -22.10 6.65
N VAL A 25 8.53 -21.00 5.92
CA VAL A 25 8.11 -19.73 6.52
C VAL A 25 6.65 -19.93 6.93
N LEU A 26 6.39 -20.14 8.22
CA LEU A 26 5.03 -20.05 8.76
C LEU A 26 4.46 -18.70 8.33
N ALA A 27 3.41 -18.73 7.53
CA ALA A 27 2.84 -17.55 6.90
C ALA A 27 1.57 -17.17 7.64
N ASP A 28 1.73 -16.59 8.83
CA ASP A 28 0.60 -15.92 9.48
C ASP A 28 0.12 -14.80 8.55
N ILE A 29 -1.19 -14.62 8.46
CA ILE A 29 -1.82 -13.55 7.72
C ILE A 29 -2.38 -12.53 8.70
N VAL A 30 -1.93 -11.29 8.58
CA VAL A 30 -2.49 -10.15 9.30
C VAL A 30 -3.26 -9.30 8.32
N ILE A 31 -4.56 -9.15 8.56
CA ILE A 31 -5.39 -8.20 7.82
C ILE A 31 -5.52 -6.95 8.68
N LEU A 32 -5.06 -5.84 8.14
CA LEU A 32 -5.19 -4.53 8.76
C LEU A 32 -6.60 -3.96 8.57
N LYS A 33 -6.96 -2.94 9.36
CA LYS A 33 -8.30 -2.31 9.33
C LYS A 33 -8.61 -1.62 8.01
N ASP A 34 -7.59 -1.20 7.27
CA ASP A 34 -7.69 -0.66 5.91
C ASP A 34 -7.79 -1.78 4.83
N GLY A 35 -7.74 -3.05 5.24
CA GLY A 35 -7.77 -4.21 4.36
C GLY A 35 -6.42 -4.64 3.83
N PHE A 36 -5.32 -3.96 4.18
CA PHE A 36 -3.99 -4.37 3.77
C PHE A 36 -3.62 -5.72 4.38
N ILE A 37 -3.02 -6.60 3.58
CA ILE A 37 -2.71 -7.96 3.98
C ILE A 37 -1.19 -8.09 4.12
N LEU A 38 -0.74 -8.41 5.33
CA LEU A 38 0.63 -8.77 5.62
C LEU A 38 0.72 -10.28 5.77
N GLN A 39 1.75 -10.87 5.17
CA GLN A 39 1.99 -12.30 5.24
C GLN A 39 3.43 -12.55 5.68
N GLY A 40 3.60 -13.43 6.66
CA GLY A 40 4.92 -13.83 7.14
C GLY A 40 4.87 -14.33 8.58
N MET A 41 6.03 -14.46 9.20
CA MET A 41 6.13 -14.84 10.61
C MET A 41 5.75 -13.65 11.48
N VAL A 42 4.61 -13.74 12.18
CA VAL A 42 4.19 -12.68 13.10
C VAL A 42 4.90 -12.84 14.44
N LYS A 43 5.54 -11.76 14.87
CA LYS A 43 6.07 -11.58 16.22
C LYS A 43 5.38 -10.41 16.87
N ARG A 44 5.31 -10.45 18.20
CA ARG A 44 4.82 -9.32 19.00
C ARG A 44 5.85 -9.03 20.05
N GLU A 45 6.19 -7.74 20.21
CA GLU A 45 7.01 -7.33 21.33
C GLU A 45 6.33 -7.73 22.65
N SER A 46 7.13 -8.20 23.60
CA SER A 46 6.64 -8.67 24.89
C SER A 46 7.68 -8.41 25.97
N VAL A 47 7.22 -8.14 27.18
CA VAL A 47 8.06 -8.08 28.37
C VAL A 47 7.76 -9.29 29.23
N THR A 48 8.80 -9.95 29.73
CA THR A 48 8.65 -11.01 30.72
C THR A 48 8.68 -10.38 32.11
N GLU A 49 7.58 -10.49 32.84
CA GLU A 49 7.50 -10.14 34.25
C GLU A 49 7.42 -11.41 35.10
N PHE A 50 7.98 -11.40 36.30
CA PHE A 50 7.92 -12.55 37.19
C PHE A 50 6.83 -12.34 38.22
N ASP A 51 5.94 -13.34 38.38
CA ASP A 51 4.93 -13.30 39.43
C ASP A 51 5.62 -13.14 40.80
N PRO A 52 5.23 -12.15 41.62
CA PRO A 52 5.93 -11.86 42.86
C PRO A 52 5.84 -12.99 43.89
N VAL A 53 4.83 -13.87 43.80
CA VAL A 53 4.56 -14.98 44.71
C VAL A 53 5.10 -16.31 44.15
N SER A 54 4.70 -16.71 42.95
CA SER A 54 5.11 -18.00 42.36
C SER A 54 6.50 -17.98 41.71
N LYS A 55 7.06 -16.79 41.45
CA LYS A 55 8.31 -16.57 40.69
C LYS A 55 8.27 -17.15 39.28
N GLU A 56 7.09 -17.45 38.75
CA GLU A 56 6.94 -17.93 37.38
C GLU A 56 7.02 -16.76 36.38
N PRO A 57 7.65 -16.96 35.22
CA PRO A 57 7.71 -15.94 34.17
C PRO A 57 6.36 -15.83 33.44
N VAL A 58 5.79 -14.63 33.44
CA VAL A 58 4.61 -14.25 32.66
C VAL A 58 5.06 -13.36 31.51
N VAL A 59 4.81 -13.80 30.27
CA VAL A 59 5.11 -13.01 29.06
C VAL A 59 3.92 -12.11 28.75
N ILE A 60 4.09 -10.81 28.97
CA ILE A 60 3.07 -9.79 28.74
C ILE A 60 3.34 -9.13 27.38
N PRO A 61 2.43 -9.24 26.40
CA PRO A 61 2.58 -8.55 25.12
C PRO A 61 2.59 -7.04 25.31
N LYS A 62 3.65 -6.37 24.86
CA LYS A 62 3.85 -4.92 25.01
C LYS A 62 4.63 -4.39 23.81
N GLY A 63 4.03 -3.45 23.07
CA GLY A 63 4.68 -2.81 21.92
C GLY A 63 4.07 -3.20 20.58
N PHE A 64 4.90 -3.16 19.53
CA PHE A 64 4.49 -3.34 18.13
C PHE A 64 4.33 -4.81 17.74
N TYR A 65 3.50 -5.06 16.72
CA TYR A 65 3.63 -6.28 15.93
C TYR A 65 4.76 -6.09 14.91
N MET A 66 5.41 -7.21 14.57
CA MET A 66 6.36 -7.30 13.48
C MET A 66 6.00 -8.50 12.61
N VAL A 67 5.84 -8.31 11.30
CA VAL A 67 5.79 -9.40 10.33
C VAL A 67 7.16 -9.52 9.67
N ASP A 68 7.77 -10.71 9.76
CA ASP A 68 8.97 -11.07 9.01
C ASP A 68 8.55 -11.94 7.82
N ASP A 69 8.58 -11.38 6.62
CA ASP A 69 8.21 -12.10 5.39
C ASP A 69 9.41 -12.77 4.71
N GLY A 70 10.57 -12.79 5.38
CA GLY A 70 11.83 -13.30 4.87
C GLY A 70 12.71 -12.23 4.24
N ALA A 71 12.15 -11.29 3.47
CA ALA A 71 12.89 -10.19 2.85
C ALA A 71 12.77 -8.88 3.63
N ARG A 72 11.63 -8.66 4.29
CA ARG A 72 11.24 -7.42 4.96
C ARG A 72 10.79 -7.71 6.38
N ARG A 73 11.04 -6.73 7.25
CA ARG A 73 10.47 -6.67 8.61
C ARG A 73 9.53 -5.49 8.68
N ILE A 74 8.26 -5.77 8.89
CA ILE A 74 7.18 -4.80 8.84
C ILE A 74 6.65 -4.61 10.25
N TYR A 75 6.94 -3.45 10.84
CA TYR A 75 6.48 -3.08 12.18
C TYR A 75 5.21 -2.26 12.10
N PHE A 76 4.20 -2.60 12.90
CA PHE A 76 2.93 -1.87 12.90
C PHE A 76 2.24 -1.91 14.27
N ASN A 77 1.40 -0.90 14.51
CA ASN A 77 0.66 -0.76 15.76
C ASN A 77 -0.43 -1.84 15.86
N PRO A 78 -0.55 -2.55 17.01
CA PRO A 78 -1.62 -3.52 17.24
C PRO A 78 -3.03 -3.00 16.99
N ASN A 79 -3.28 -1.70 17.17
CA ASN A 79 -4.58 -1.09 16.93
C ASN A 79 -4.99 -1.08 15.44
N LEU A 80 -4.06 -1.35 14.53
CA LEU A 80 -4.32 -1.46 13.09
C LEU A 80 -4.78 -2.87 12.70
N VAL A 81 -4.62 -3.88 13.57
CA VAL A 81 -5.01 -5.26 13.29
C VAL A 81 -6.53 -5.36 13.29
N ARG A 82 -7.07 -5.96 12.22
CA ARG A 82 -8.46 -6.40 12.14
C ARG A 82 -8.56 -7.89 12.47
N THR A 83 -7.78 -8.72 11.79
CA THR A 83 -7.69 -10.16 12.06
C THR A 83 -6.25 -10.66 11.93
N LEU A 84 -5.94 -11.72 12.66
CA LEU A 84 -4.69 -12.45 12.59
C LEU A 84 -5.03 -13.94 12.47
N ASP A 85 -4.73 -14.51 11.31
CA ASP A 85 -5.03 -15.89 10.97
C ASP A 85 -3.73 -16.65 10.81
N LYS A 86 -3.57 -17.74 11.56
CA LYS A 86 -2.45 -18.67 11.34
C LYS A 86 -2.73 -19.48 10.08
N ARG A 87 -1.79 -19.50 9.14
CA ARG A 87 -1.89 -20.35 7.95
C ARG A 87 -0.61 -21.13 7.73
N ASP A 88 -0.78 -22.23 7.02
CA ASP A 88 0.35 -23.03 6.54
C ASP A 88 1.18 -22.22 5.55
N SER A 89 2.48 -22.52 5.54
CA SER A 89 3.43 -21.92 4.61
C SER A 89 3.02 -22.18 3.16
N ILE A 90 3.05 -21.15 2.31
CA ILE A 90 2.92 -21.33 0.87
C ILE A 90 4.17 -22.06 0.36
N GLN A 91 3.99 -23.11 -0.43
CA GLN A 91 5.11 -23.74 -1.13
C GLN A 91 5.58 -22.83 -2.26
N GLU A 92 6.73 -22.20 -2.04
CA GLU A 92 7.42 -21.39 -3.06
C GLU A 92 8.42 -22.23 -3.83
N GLU A 93 8.39 -22.09 -5.16
CA GLU A 93 9.44 -22.61 -6.02
C GLU A 93 10.76 -21.90 -5.75
N ARG A 94 11.83 -22.70 -5.65
CA ARG A 94 13.17 -22.22 -5.29
C ARG A 94 14.30 -22.97 -5.95
N TRP A 95 15.39 -22.26 -6.18
CA TRP A 95 16.66 -22.75 -6.69
C TRP A 95 17.73 -22.47 -5.63
N ILE A 96 18.25 -23.54 -5.04
CA ILE A 96 19.20 -23.46 -3.92
C ILE A 96 20.58 -23.87 -4.42
N HIS A 97 21.56 -22.99 -4.25
CA HIS A 97 22.94 -23.31 -4.55
C HIS A 97 23.62 -23.80 -3.26
N ASN A 98 23.94 -25.09 -3.19
CA ASN A 98 24.46 -25.77 -1.99
C ASN A 98 25.94 -25.44 -1.65
N LYS A 99 26.39 -24.22 -1.93
CA LYS A 99 27.74 -23.78 -1.57
C LYS A 99 27.80 -23.55 -0.06
N ALA A 100 28.58 -24.37 0.65
CA ALA A 100 28.83 -24.15 2.06
C ALA A 100 29.64 -22.87 2.26
N ILE A 101 29.02 -21.84 2.82
CA ILE A 101 29.69 -20.57 3.16
C ILE A 101 30.18 -20.68 4.60
N TYR A 102 31.49 -20.87 4.77
CA TYR A 102 32.16 -20.87 6.06
C TYR A 102 33.26 -19.80 6.05
N ILE A 103 33.19 -18.88 7.02
CA ILE A 103 34.14 -17.76 7.14
C ILE A 103 34.83 -17.88 8.50
N PRO A 104 35.97 -18.59 8.60
CA PRO A 104 36.73 -18.69 9.84
C PRO A 104 37.10 -17.29 10.35
N GLY A 105 36.78 -17.00 11.62
CA GLY A 105 37.07 -15.69 12.23
C GLY A 105 36.35 -14.51 11.57
N GLY A 106 35.21 -14.76 10.91
CA GLY A 106 34.44 -13.73 10.22
C GLY A 106 34.01 -12.58 11.14
N LYS A 107 34.10 -11.35 10.63
CA LYS A 107 33.75 -10.13 11.37
C LYS A 107 32.33 -9.68 11.04
N GLY A 108 31.71 -8.88 11.91
CA GLY A 108 30.50 -8.14 11.54
C GLY A 108 30.81 -7.15 10.41
N ALA A 109 29.90 -7.02 9.44
CA ALA A 109 30.04 -6.00 8.39
C ALA A 109 29.97 -4.59 9.02
N PRO A 110 30.87 -3.65 8.63
CA PRO A 110 30.76 -2.26 9.05
C PRO A 110 29.42 -1.64 8.65
N PRO A 111 28.91 -0.63 9.38
CA PRO A 111 27.65 0.03 9.06
C PRO A 111 27.60 0.51 7.60
N PHE A 112 26.48 0.24 6.94
CA PHE A 112 26.24 0.68 5.57
C PHE A 112 25.84 2.16 5.53
N TRP A 113 26.48 2.97 4.68
CA TRP A 113 26.08 4.36 4.42
C TRP A 113 25.50 4.54 3.02
N ALA A 114 26.25 4.14 1.98
CA ALA A 114 25.80 4.29 0.60
C ALA A 114 26.46 3.23 -0.30
N GLU A 115 25.74 2.79 -1.32
CA GLU A 115 26.30 1.96 -2.38
C GLU A 115 27.36 2.76 -3.15
N VAL A 116 28.48 2.11 -3.47
CA VAL A 116 29.52 2.68 -4.34
C VAL A 116 29.49 1.96 -5.69
N GLU A 117 29.42 0.63 -5.67
CA GLU A 117 29.45 -0.19 -6.88
C GLU A 117 28.87 -1.58 -6.59
N ALA A 118 28.07 -2.11 -7.50
CA ALA A 118 27.66 -3.50 -7.52
C ALA A 118 27.86 -4.06 -8.93
N THR A 119 28.72 -5.08 -9.09
CA THR A 119 28.82 -5.78 -10.37
C THR A 119 27.56 -6.61 -10.61
N ASP A 120 27.25 -6.89 -11.87
CA ASP A 120 26.22 -7.87 -12.21
C ASP A 120 26.59 -9.27 -11.66
N TRP A 121 25.58 -10.12 -11.52
CA TRP A 121 25.72 -11.51 -11.13
C TRP A 121 26.27 -12.36 -12.28
N ASP A 122 27.27 -13.19 -11.99
CA ASP A 122 27.82 -14.11 -12.98
C ASP A 122 27.07 -15.46 -13.03
N SER A 123 27.50 -16.36 -13.92
CA SER A 123 26.91 -17.71 -14.07
C SER A 123 27.05 -18.61 -12.83
N LYS A 124 27.97 -18.29 -11.91
CA LYS A 124 28.17 -18.96 -10.62
C LYS A 124 27.39 -18.29 -9.49
N TRP A 125 26.58 -17.30 -9.85
CA TRP A 125 25.80 -16.48 -8.93
C TRP A 125 26.66 -15.69 -7.95
N GLU A 126 27.83 -15.22 -8.41
CA GLU A 126 28.76 -14.42 -7.64
C GLU A 126 28.79 -12.97 -8.14
N ARG A 127 29.05 -12.02 -7.23
CA ARG A 127 29.31 -10.62 -7.57
C ARG A 127 30.29 -9.98 -6.60
N THR A 128 30.84 -8.84 -7.00
CA THR A 128 31.56 -7.93 -6.10
C THR A 128 30.67 -6.74 -5.75
N TYR A 129 30.60 -6.41 -4.46
CA TYR A 129 29.83 -5.29 -3.94
C TYR A 129 30.74 -4.35 -3.14
N LYS A 130 30.61 -3.04 -3.34
CA LYS A 130 31.34 -2.01 -2.61
C LYS A 130 30.37 -0.99 -2.04
N TYR A 131 30.58 -0.63 -0.78
CA TYR A 131 29.79 0.39 -0.10
C TYR A 131 30.64 1.27 0.79
N ARG A 132 30.15 2.47 1.07
CA ARG A 132 30.77 3.41 2.02
C ARG A 132 30.31 3.10 3.44
N SER A 133 31.21 3.21 4.40
CA SER A 133 30.98 3.00 5.83
C SER A 133 31.76 4.04 6.65
N PRO A 134 31.54 4.13 7.99
CA PRO A 134 32.35 4.98 8.87
C PRO A 134 33.86 4.70 8.83
N VAL A 135 34.25 3.50 8.40
CA VAL A 135 35.65 3.07 8.32
C VAL A 135 36.22 3.15 6.90
N GLY A 136 35.52 3.83 5.98
CA GLY A 136 35.90 3.96 4.58
C GLY A 136 35.10 3.04 3.65
N VAL A 137 35.63 2.80 2.44
CA VAL A 137 35.00 1.93 1.44
C VAL A 137 35.25 0.47 1.78
N VAL A 138 34.19 -0.32 1.84
CA VAL A 138 34.20 -1.75 2.16
C VAL A 138 33.84 -2.53 0.91
N GLY A 139 34.74 -3.42 0.48
CA GLY A 139 34.49 -4.41 -0.58
C GLY A 139 34.06 -5.75 0.00
N VAL A 140 33.07 -6.37 -0.62
CA VAL A 140 32.47 -7.65 -0.21
C VAL A 140 32.24 -8.52 -1.44
N PHE A 141 32.71 -9.76 -1.39
CA PHE A 141 32.31 -10.80 -2.35
C PHE A 141 31.00 -11.42 -1.88
N GLN A 142 30.04 -11.51 -2.79
CA GLN A 142 28.69 -11.97 -2.50
C GLN A 142 28.32 -13.15 -3.40
N HIS A 143 27.48 -14.04 -2.88
CA HIS A 143 26.92 -15.18 -3.60
C HIS A 143 25.42 -15.32 -3.31
N ILE A 144 24.62 -15.62 -4.33
CA ILE A 144 23.22 -16.00 -4.13
C ILE A 144 23.19 -17.44 -3.63
N SER A 145 22.67 -17.68 -2.43
CA SER A 145 22.54 -19.03 -1.86
C SER A 145 21.15 -19.63 -2.11
N ASN A 146 20.13 -18.78 -2.19
CA ASN A 146 18.74 -19.18 -2.42
C ASN A 146 18.03 -18.16 -3.29
N LEU A 147 17.37 -18.63 -4.33
CA LEU A 147 16.54 -17.87 -5.25
C LEU A 147 15.13 -18.47 -5.23
N SER A 148 14.18 -17.83 -4.53
CA SER A 148 12.75 -18.19 -4.57
C SER A 148 11.96 -17.25 -5.49
N SER A 149 10.71 -17.62 -5.79
CA SER A 149 9.80 -16.77 -6.56
C SER A 149 9.49 -15.44 -5.86
N TYR A 150 9.64 -15.38 -4.53
CA TYR A 150 9.41 -14.17 -3.72
C TYR A 150 10.69 -13.39 -3.41
N ALA A 151 11.75 -14.06 -2.95
CA ALA A 151 12.95 -13.40 -2.44
C ALA A 151 14.24 -14.14 -2.81
N ILE A 152 15.33 -13.37 -2.80
CA ILE A 152 16.69 -13.84 -3.07
C ILE A 152 17.55 -13.59 -1.85
N ARG A 153 18.20 -14.66 -1.38
CA ARG A 153 19.20 -14.60 -0.32
C ARG A 153 20.58 -14.44 -0.92
N VAL A 154 21.27 -13.41 -0.46
CA VAL A 154 22.66 -13.10 -0.81
C VAL A 154 23.51 -13.17 0.45
N ASP A 155 24.60 -13.92 0.40
CA ASP A 155 25.52 -14.06 1.52
C ASP A 155 26.92 -13.56 1.11
N ALA A 156 27.58 -12.87 2.04
CA ALA A 156 29.00 -12.58 1.91
C ALA A 156 29.79 -13.91 1.92
N THR A 157 30.76 -14.05 1.02
CA THR A 157 31.55 -15.28 0.88
C THR A 157 32.92 -15.18 1.54
N SER A 158 33.32 -13.99 1.99
CA SER A 158 34.62 -13.77 2.65
C SER A 158 34.55 -12.59 3.62
N LYS A 159 35.49 -12.58 4.59
CA LYS A 159 35.76 -11.52 5.58
C LYS A 159 34.63 -11.18 6.56
N PHE A 160 33.40 -11.05 6.11
CA PHE A 160 32.26 -10.60 6.90
C PHE A 160 31.17 -11.66 6.98
N VAL A 161 30.60 -11.85 8.17
CA VAL A 161 29.38 -12.64 8.38
C VAL A 161 28.20 -11.71 8.11
N TRP A 162 27.74 -11.69 6.87
CA TRP A 162 26.68 -10.80 6.43
C TRP A 162 25.79 -11.49 5.40
N SER A 163 24.48 -11.45 5.64
CA SER A 163 23.44 -11.88 4.71
C SER A 163 22.51 -10.71 4.40
N SER A 164 22.05 -10.66 3.16
CA SER A 164 21.07 -9.72 2.65
C SER A 164 19.95 -10.48 1.94
N MET A 165 18.76 -9.90 1.93
CA MET A 165 17.61 -10.40 1.19
C MET A 165 17.11 -9.30 0.26
N TYR A 166 16.72 -9.68 -0.95
CA TYR A 166 16.14 -8.81 -1.96
C TYR A 166 14.82 -9.42 -2.44
N LEU A 167 13.87 -8.61 -2.89
CA LEU A 167 12.71 -9.16 -3.58
C LEU A 167 13.14 -9.66 -4.96
N THR A 168 12.64 -10.82 -5.38
CA THR A 168 12.99 -11.40 -6.69
C THR A 168 12.61 -10.46 -7.84
N GLN A 169 11.54 -9.69 -7.66
CA GLN A 169 11.11 -8.66 -8.61
C GLN A 169 12.11 -7.51 -8.80
N GLU A 170 12.96 -7.19 -7.81
CA GLU A 170 13.95 -6.12 -7.91
C GLU A 170 15.09 -6.45 -8.88
N ILE A 171 15.33 -7.73 -9.16
CA ILE A 171 16.38 -8.16 -10.10
C ILE A 171 15.89 -8.14 -11.56
N GLY A 172 14.59 -8.33 -11.78
CA GLY A 172 13.96 -8.41 -13.09
C GLY A 172 14.01 -9.80 -13.72
N SER A 173 12.95 -10.12 -14.48
CA SER A 173 12.70 -11.48 -14.97
C SER A 173 13.82 -12.06 -15.82
N GLN A 174 14.35 -11.28 -16.77
CA GLN A 174 15.37 -11.78 -17.70
C GLN A 174 16.69 -12.15 -17.00
N LYS A 175 17.11 -11.35 -16.01
CA LYS A 175 18.30 -11.65 -15.21
C LYS A 175 18.09 -12.91 -14.38
N VAL A 176 16.92 -13.05 -13.75
CA VAL A 176 16.57 -14.23 -12.96
C VAL A 176 16.46 -15.49 -13.82
N ILE A 177 15.87 -15.41 -15.01
CA ILE A 177 15.83 -16.51 -15.98
C ILE A 177 17.25 -16.94 -16.36
N SER A 178 18.15 -15.98 -16.63
CA SER A 178 19.55 -16.26 -16.94
C SER A 178 20.26 -17.00 -15.79
N LEU A 179 20.06 -16.54 -14.55
CA LEU A 179 20.61 -17.18 -13.35
C LEU A 179 20.05 -18.59 -13.14
N ILE A 180 18.74 -18.79 -13.26
CA ILE A 180 18.13 -20.13 -13.15
C ILE A 180 18.69 -21.03 -14.24
N LYS A 181 18.79 -20.54 -15.48
CA LYS A 181 19.34 -21.31 -16.59
C LYS A 181 20.80 -21.68 -16.36
N SER A 182 21.60 -20.86 -15.68
CA SER A 182 22.99 -21.20 -15.33
C SER A 182 23.12 -22.18 -14.17
N HIS A 183 22.04 -22.46 -13.43
CA HIS A 183 22.07 -23.36 -12.28
C HIS A 183 22.35 -24.81 -12.67
N PRO A 184 23.20 -25.56 -11.93
CA PRO A 184 23.52 -26.96 -12.24
C PRO A 184 22.28 -27.88 -12.34
N ASP A 185 21.29 -27.68 -11.46
CA ASP A 185 20.04 -28.47 -11.50
C ASP A 185 19.14 -28.13 -12.69
N PHE A 186 19.36 -26.99 -13.36
CA PHE A 186 18.65 -26.65 -14.60
C PHE A 186 19.41 -27.20 -15.82
N GLN A 187 20.74 -27.06 -15.83
CA GLN A 187 21.59 -27.40 -16.97
C GLN A 187 21.43 -28.85 -17.45
N ASN A 188 21.24 -29.01 -18.76
CA ASN A 188 21.13 -30.30 -19.42
C ASN A 188 22.53 -30.90 -19.62
N THR A 189 22.89 -31.89 -18.82
CA THR A 189 24.04 -32.74 -19.15
C THR A 189 23.60 -33.79 -20.17
N ALA A 190 24.54 -34.37 -20.94
CA ALA A 190 24.25 -35.37 -21.98
C ALA A 190 23.55 -36.66 -21.48
N LYS A 191 23.21 -36.76 -20.20
CA LYS A 191 22.61 -37.92 -19.53
C LYS A 191 21.21 -37.66 -18.96
N VAL A 192 20.63 -36.46 -19.12
CA VAL A 192 19.31 -36.12 -18.55
C VAL A 192 18.20 -36.73 -19.41
N LYS A 193 17.26 -37.45 -18.78
CA LYS A 193 16.10 -38.04 -19.47
C LYS A 193 15.11 -36.94 -19.92
N PRO A 194 14.35 -37.12 -21.01
CA PRO A 194 13.35 -36.14 -21.46
C PRO A 194 12.36 -35.70 -20.37
N GLU A 195 11.85 -36.64 -19.57
CA GLU A 195 10.94 -36.35 -18.44
C GLU A 195 11.57 -35.44 -17.36
N GLU A 196 12.86 -35.64 -17.08
CA GLU A 196 13.59 -34.85 -16.10
C GLU A 196 13.85 -33.43 -16.66
N MET A 197 14.15 -33.34 -17.95
CA MET A 197 14.25 -32.06 -18.66
C MET A 197 12.91 -31.30 -18.63
N ALA A 198 11.80 -31.99 -18.91
CA ALA A 198 10.45 -31.42 -18.82
C ALA A 198 10.17 -30.89 -17.42
N SER A 199 10.43 -31.70 -16.40
CA SER A 199 10.21 -31.36 -14.99
C SER A 199 10.97 -30.10 -14.56
N ARG A 200 12.23 -29.96 -14.97
CA ARG A 200 13.04 -28.75 -14.70
C ARG A 200 12.47 -27.50 -15.38
N ARG A 201 11.95 -27.64 -16.60
CA ARG A 201 11.33 -26.52 -17.33
C ARG A 201 9.97 -26.15 -16.75
N PHE A 202 9.15 -27.13 -16.36
CA PHE A 202 7.90 -26.86 -15.62
C PHE A 202 8.18 -26.14 -14.30
N LYS A 203 9.25 -26.52 -13.57
CA LYS A 203 9.68 -25.79 -12.38
C LYS A 203 10.01 -24.31 -12.67
N LEU A 204 10.65 -24.03 -13.81
CA LEU A 204 10.87 -22.64 -14.25
C LEU A 204 9.54 -21.95 -14.58
N VAL A 205 8.63 -22.60 -15.29
CA VAL A 205 7.29 -22.05 -15.60
C VAL A 205 6.54 -21.68 -14.31
N ASP A 206 6.50 -22.58 -13.33
CA ASP A 206 5.84 -22.37 -12.04
C ASP A 206 6.52 -21.26 -11.24
N PHE A 207 7.86 -21.22 -11.22
CA PHE A 207 8.63 -20.14 -10.60
C PHE A 207 8.27 -18.77 -11.19
N LEU A 208 8.23 -18.66 -12.52
CA LEU A 208 7.91 -17.41 -13.22
C LEU A 208 6.46 -16.98 -12.97
N ALA A 209 5.52 -17.93 -12.96
CA ALA A 209 4.11 -17.64 -12.66
C ALA A 209 3.93 -17.17 -11.21
N GLN A 210 4.57 -17.81 -10.24
CA GLN A 210 4.54 -17.41 -8.82
C GLN A 210 5.18 -16.03 -8.59
N ALA A 211 6.22 -15.69 -9.35
CA ALA A 211 6.87 -14.38 -9.30
C ALA A 211 6.05 -13.25 -9.96
N GLY A 212 4.92 -13.58 -10.60
CA GLY A 212 4.07 -12.64 -11.35
C GLY A 212 4.57 -12.32 -12.77
N TRP A 213 5.54 -13.08 -13.29
CA TRP A 213 6.10 -12.90 -14.63
C TRP A 213 5.38 -13.79 -15.64
N PHE A 214 4.08 -13.56 -15.81
CA PHE A 214 3.19 -14.41 -16.60
C PHE A 214 3.61 -14.50 -18.06
N GLU A 215 4.03 -13.40 -18.69
CA GLU A 215 4.44 -13.40 -20.10
C GLU A 215 5.68 -14.27 -20.34
N ASP A 216 6.64 -14.26 -19.41
CA ASP A 216 7.83 -15.09 -19.53
C ASP A 216 7.54 -16.56 -19.20
N SER A 217 6.62 -16.82 -18.27
CA SER A 217 6.10 -18.16 -17.98
C SER A 217 5.41 -18.77 -19.22
N GLU A 218 4.52 -18.03 -19.88
CA GLU A 218 3.84 -18.43 -21.11
C GLU A 218 4.83 -18.69 -22.27
N LYS A 219 5.88 -17.87 -22.42
CA LYS A 219 6.92 -18.06 -23.44
C LYS A 219 7.67 -19.37 -23.23
N GLU A 220 8.06 -19.67 -22.00
CA GLU A 220 8.76 -20.92 -21.67
C GLU A 220 7.84 -22.13 -21.89
N LEU A 221 6.56 -22.01 -21.55
CA LEU A 221 5.56 -23.05 -21.78
C LEU A 221 5.32 -23.32 -23.27
N LYS A 222 5.20 -22.28 -24.10
CA LYS A 222 5.11 -22.39 -25.57
C LYS A 222 6.36 -23.03 -26.18
N SER A 223 7.53 -22.77 -25.59
CA SER A 223 8.78 -23.43 -25.99
C SER A 223 8.78 -24.91 -25.61
N LEU A 224 8.27 -25.26 -24.42
CA LEU A 224 8.14 -26.65 -23.97
C LEU A 224 7.27 -27.49 -24.91
N VAL A 225 6.12 -26.97 -25.34
CA VAL A 225 5.24 -27.67 -26.31
C VAL A 225 5.94 -27.96 -27.64
N LYS A 226 6.85 -27.08 -28.09
CA LYS A 226 7.62 -27.27 -29.32
C LYS A 226 8.70 -28.34 -29.16
N ASP A 227 9.41 -28.33 -28.04
CA ASP A 227 10.56 -29.20 -27.81
C ASP A 227 10.16 -30.60 -27.31
N LEU A 228 9.05 -30.69 -26.58
CA LEU A 228 8.54 -31.92 -25.93
C LEU A 228 7.01 -32.03 -26.13
N PRO A 229 6.55 -32.31 -27.37
CA PRO A 229 5.12 -32.33 -27.71
C PRO A 229 4.31 -33.37 -26.92
N GLU A 230 4.94 -34.42 -26.38
CA GLU A 230 4.32 -35.42 -25.51
C GLU A 230 3.73 -34.83 -24.21
N HIS A 231 4.21 -33.66 -23.77
CA HIS A 231 3.72 -32.98 -22.58
C HIS A 231 2.61 -31.95 -22.85
N LYS A 232 2.06 -31.92 -24.07
CA LYS A 232 1.06 -30.92 -24.47
C LYS A 232 -0.12 -30.82 -23.50
N GLU A 233 -0.69 -31.94 -23.05
CA GLU A 233 -1.83 -31.92 -22.10
C GLU A 233 -1.46 -31.25 -20.77
N ARG A 234 -0.23 -31.51 -20.27
CA ARG A 234 0.27 -30.86 -19.04
C ARG A 234 0.49 -29.37 -19.29
N CYS A 235 1.01 -28.99 -20.45
CA CYS A 235 1.14 -27.59 -20.84
C CYS A 235 -0.20 -26.87 -20.89
N ASP A 236 -1.22 -27.47 -21.50
CA ASP A 236 -2.54 -26.88 -21.61
C ASP A 236 -3.15 -26.63 -20.20
N LYS A 237 -3.03 -27.60 -19.29
CA LYS A 237 -3.45 -27.44 -17.88
C LYS A 237 -2.65 -26.34 -17.14
N THR A 238 -1.33 -26.28 -17.35
CA THR A 238 -0.50 -25.23 -16.74
C THR A 238 -0.86 -23.85 -17.30
N GLN A 239 -1.18 -23.74 -18.58
CA GLN A 239 -1.64 -22.49 -19.21
C GLN A 239 -2.93 -22.01 -18.56
N GLU A 240 -3.91 -22.89 -18.32
CA GLU A 240 -5.15 -22.53 -17.63
C GLU A 240 -4.92 -22.01 -16.19
N VAL A 241 -3.88 -22.49 -15.50
CA VAL A 241 -3.50 -21.99 -14.18
C VAL A 241 -2.86 -20.60 -14.29
N ILE A 242 -1.95 -20.41 -15.24
CA ILE A 242 -1.32 -19.10 -15.51
C ILE A 242 -2.38 -18.06 -15.86
N ASP A 243 -3.32 -18.38 -16.74
CA ASP A 243 -4.42 -17.49 -17.15
C ASP A 243 -5.27 -17.08 -15.94
N SER A 244 -5.55 -18.03 -15.04
CA SER A 244 -6.30 -17.76 -13.81
C SER A 244 -5.54 -16.85 -12.84
N LEU A 245 -4.22 -17.03 -12.68
CA LEU A 245 -3.39 -16.19 -11.82
C LEU A 245 -3.26 -14.77 -12.39
N LYS A 246 -3.06 -14.67 -13.70
CA LYS A 246 -2.97 -13.41 -14.44
C LYS A 246 -4.27 -12.61 -14.37
N GLY A 247 -5.42 -13.27 -14.57
CA GLY A 247 -6.74 -12.66 -14.39
C GLY A 247 -6.93 -12.13 -12.96
N ARG A 248 -6.48 -12.88 -11.95
CA ARG A 248 -6.53 -12.43 -10.55
C ARG A 248 -5.65 -11.20 -10.30
N GLU A 249 -4.40 -11.19 -10.75
CA GLU A 249 -3.51 -10.04 -10.56
C GLU A 249 -4.02 -8.80 -11.30
N ARG A 250 -4.57 -8.96 -12.51
CA ARG A 250 -5.21 -7.88 -13.26
C ARG A 250 -6.39 -7.28 -12.49
N LEU A 251 -7.22 -8.13 -11.90
CA LEU A 251 -8.33 -7.69 -11.06
C LEU A 251 -7.85 -6.94 -9.80
N GLU A 252 -6.83 -7.44 -9.10
CA GLU A 252 -6.24 -6.73 -7.95
C GLU A 252 -5.64 -5.38 -8.35
N LYS A 253 -4.98 -5.30 -9.51
CA LYS A 253 -4.50 -4.02 -10.06
C LYS A 253 -5.65 -3.04 -10.31
N ILE A 254 -6.78 -3.51 -10.88
CA ILE A 254 -7.96 -2.67 -11.06
C ILE A 254 -8.50 -2.17 -9.71
N LYS A 255 -8.53 -3.01 -8.68
CA LYS A 255 -8.92 -2.58 -7.33
C LYS A 255 -7.98 -1.52 -6.77
N ARG A 256 -6.67 -1.62 -6.99
CA ARG A 256 -5.70 -0.57 -6.61
C ARG A 256 -5.98 0.74 -7.35
N ILE A 257 -6.27 0.69 -8.65
CA ILE A 257 -6.66 1.86 -9.46
C ILE A 257 -7.94 2.52 -8.90
N ILE A 258 -8.95 1.73 -8.51
CA ILE A 258 -10.16 2.23 -7.84
C ILE A 258 -9.80 2.85 -6.49
N GLY A 259 -9.00 2.17 -5.67
CA GLY A 259 -8.54 2.67 -4.37
C GLY A 259 -7.67 3.92 -4.44
N ALA A 260 -7.04 4.17 -5.59
CA ALA A 260 -6.30 5.39 -5.89
C ALA A 260 -7.21 6.55 -6.36
N GLY A 261 -8.51 6.31 -6.57
CA GLY A 261 -9.48 7.29 -7.04
C GLY A 261 -9.56 7.44 -8.56
N ARG A 262 -8.87 6.58 -9.33
CA ARG A 262 -8.73 6.69 -10.78
C ARG A 262 -9.86 6.00 -11.54
N LEU A 263 -11.09 6.40 -11.24
CA LEU A 263 -12.30 5.65 -11.64
C LEU A 263 -12.47 5.53 -13.16
N ALA A 264 -12.09 6.55 -13.93
CA ALA A 264 -12.16 6.51 -15.39
C ALA A 264 -11.21 5.45 -15.99
N GLU A 265 -10.00 5.34 -15.44
CA GLU A 265 -9.05 4.30 -15.84
C GLU A 265 -9.53 2.91 -15.42
N ALA A 266 -10.10 2.78 -14.22
CA ALA A 266 -10.68 1.52 -13.75
C ALA A 266 -11.79 1.03 -14.68
N ARG A 267 -12.72 1.89 -15.11
CA ARG A 267 -13.76 1.55 -16.09
C ARG A 267 -13.15 1.04 -17.40
N LYS A 268 -12.18 1.77 -17.96
CA LYS A 268 -11.48 1.37 -19.18
C LYS A 268 -10.83 -0.02 -19.06
N GLN A 269 -10.20 -0.32 -17.92
CA GLN A 269 -9.56 -1.62 -17.67
C GLN A 269 -10.58 -2.75 -17.46
N LEU A 270 -11.72 -2.47 -16.82
CA LEU A 270 -12.82 -3.43 -16.67
C LEU A 270 -13.48 -3.75 -18.01
N ASP A 271 -13.74 -2.73 -18.84
CA ASP A 271 -14.39 -2.91 -20.15
C ASP A 271 -13.51 -3.66 -21.15
N SER A 272 -12.19 -3.50 -21.02
CA SER A 272 -11.19 -4.20 -21.86
C SER A 272 -10.64 -5.48 -21.21
N PHE A 273 -11.27 -5.98 -20.14
CA PHE A 273 -10.78 -7.15 -19.41
C PHE A 273 -10.84 -8.42 -20.29
N PRO A 274 -9.75 -9.19 -20.41
CA PRO A 274 -9.75 -10.42 -21.21
C PRO A 274 -10.62 -11.50 -20.54
N MET A 275 -11.82 -11.75 -21.10
CA MET A 275 -12.76 -12.72 -20.51
C MET A 275 -12.23 -14.16 -20.48
N ALA A 276 -11.27 -14.51 -21.34
CA ALA A 276 -10.56 -15.79 -21.29
C ALA A 276 -9.74 -15.96 -19.99
N GLU A 277 -9.26 -14.87 -19.39
CA GLU A 277 -8.54 -14.87 -18.10
C GLU A 277 -9.51 -14.89 -16.90
N ALA A 278 -10.82 -14.74 -17.12
CA ALA A 278 -11.84 -14.58 -16.08
C ALA A 278 -12.62 -15.89 -15.80
N LYS A 279 -12.10 -16.74 -14.92
CA LYS A 279 -12.86 -17.89 -14.38
C LYS A 279 -13.97 -17.42 -13.43
N ASP A 280 -15.06 -18.17 -13.31
CA ASP A 280 -16.35 -17.83 -12.64
C ASP A 280 -16.31 -16.77 -11.53
N LYS A 281 -15.47 -16.97 -10.50
CA LYS A 281 -15.35 -16.03 -9.37
C LYS A 281 -14.82 -14.65 -9.78
N ILE A 282 -13.81 -14.62 -10.64
CA ILE A 282 -13.23 -13.39 -11.20
C ILE A 282 -14.28 -12.68 -12.06
N LEU A 283 -15.02 -13.42 -12.88
CA LEU A 283 -16.08 -12.85 -13.72
C LEU A 283 -17.18 -12.17 -12.87
N THR A 284 -17.62 -12.84 -11.81
CA THR A 284 -18.62 -12.29 -10.87
C THR A 284 -18.11 -11.00 -10.21
N GLU A 285 -16.83 -10.96 -9.85
CA GLU A 285 -16.24 -9.79 -9.21
C GLU A 285 -16.05 -8.62 -10.18
N ILE A 286 -15.65 -8.88 -11.42
CA ILE A 286 -15.59 -7.88 -12.50
C ILE A 286 -16.97 -7.25 -12.73
N GLN A 287 -18.01 -8.07 -12.91
CA GLN A 287 -19.38 -7.60 -13.11
C GLN A 287 -19.88 -6.77 -11.91
N SER A 288 -19.54 -7.20 -10.69
CA SER A 288 -19.88 -6.44 -9.48
C SER A 288 -19.18 -5.07 -9.45
N LEU A 289 -17.91 -4.98 -9.82
CA LEU A 289 -17.17 -3.72 -9.89
C LEU A 289 -17.70 -2.81 -10.99
N GLN A 290 -18.00 -3.34 -12.17
CA GLN A 290 -18.61 -2.58 -13.27
C GLN A 290 -19.94 -1.97 -12.83
N SER A 291 -20.86 -2.78 -12.29
CA SER A 291 -22.16 -2.32 -11.81
C SER A 291 -22.05 -1.26 -10.72
N LYS A 292 -21.09 -1.42 -9.78
CA LYS A 292 -20.83 -0.42 -8.73
C LYS A 292 -20.35 0.91 -9.30
N LEU A 293 -19.39 0.89 -10.23
CA LEU A 293 -18.84 2.11 -10.83
C LEU A 293 -19.85 2.82 -11.74
N GLU A 294 -20.68 2.07 -12.46
CA GLU A 294 -21.76 2.61 -13.29
C GLU A 294 -22.81 3.28 -12.41
N LYS A 295 -23.30 2.58 -11.37
CA LYS A 295 -24.26 3.14 -10.42
C LYS A 295 -23.73 4.41 -9.74
N ALA A 296 -22.46 4.42 -9.32
CA ALA A 296 -21.84 5.61 -8.72
C ALA A 296 -21.81 6.80 -9.69
N LEU A 297 -21.50 6.56 -10.97
CA LEU A 297 -21.51 7.60 -12.01
C LEU A 297 -22.92 8.14 -12.23
N GLU A 298 -23.92 7.27 -12.38
CA GLU A 298 -25.32 7.66 -12.54
C GLU A 298 -25.82 8.51 -11.37
N GLN A 299 -25.53 8.06 -10.14
CA GLN A 299 -25.88 8.80 -8.92
C GLN A 299 -25.18 10.15 -8.86
N PHE A 300 -23.91 10.23 -9.23
CA PHE A 300 -23.13 11.46 -9.26
C PHE A 300 -23.71 12.47 -10.26
N LEU A 301 -23.98 12.04 -11.49
CA LEU A 301 -24.58 12.89 -12.52
C LEU A 301 -25.98 13.38 -12.12
N LEU A 302 -26.79 12.50 -11.50
CA LEU A 302 -28.10 12.86 -10.97
C LEU A 302 -27.97 13.87 -9.82
N ALA A 303 -27.03 13.67 -8.90
CA ALA A 303 -26.79 14.62 -7.81
C ALA A 303 -26.37 15.99 -8.35
N GLN A 304 -25.47 16.04 -9.33
CA GLN A 304 -25.06 17.30 -9.97
C GLN A 304 -26.27 18.05 -10.55
N LYS A 305 -27.11 17.35 -11.31
CA LYS A 305 -28.35 17.92 -11.88
C LYS A 305 -29.29 18.43 -10.79
N ASN A 306 -29.53 17.62 -9.76
CA ASN A 306 -30.49 17.95 -8.71
C ASN A 306 -30.01 19.08 -7.80
N LEU A 307 -28.71 19.14 -7.47
CA LEU A 307 -28.12 20.25 -6.72
C LEU A 307 -28.18 21.57 -7.51
N SER A 308 -27.92 21.52 -8.83
CA SER A 308 -28.03 22.69 -9.70
C SER A 308 -29.46 23.24 -9.75
N TYR A 309 -30.45 22.35 -9.89
CA TYR A 309 -31.86 22.72 -9.83
C TYR A 309 -32.22 23.30 -8.46
N LEU A 310 -31.79 22.63 -7.39
CA LEU A 310 -32.11 23.03 -6.02
C LEU A 310 -31.54 24.41 -5.67
N SER A 311 -30.29 24.70 -6.06
CA SER A 311 -29.70 26.04 -5.87
C SER A 311 -30.54 27.13 -6.56
N SER A 312 -30.92 26.89 -7.82
CA SER A 312 -31.72 27.84 -8.60
C SER A 312 -33.10 28.07 -7.98
N ALA A 313 -33.80 26.99 -7.60
CA ALA A 313 -35.14 27.05 -7.03
C ALA A 313 -35.17 27.70 -5.64
N LEU A 314 -34.17 27.43 -4.78
CA LEU A 314 -34.03 28.09 -3.48
C LEU A 314 -33.78 29.59 -3.63
N SER A 315 -32.97 29.98 -4.62
CA SER A 315 -32.67 31.39 -4.92
C SER A 315 -33.92 32.13 -5.41
N GLU A 316 -34.66 31.55 -6.36
CA GLU A 316 -35.91 32.13 -6.89
C GLU A 316 -36.96 32.34 -5.78
N LYS A 317 -37.10 31.37 -4.88
CA LYS A 317 -38.04 31.44 -3.75
C LYS A 317 -37.49 32.18 -2.51
N LYS A 318 -36.30 32.79 -2.61
CA LYS A 318 -35.68 33.61 -1.55
C LYS A 318 -35.51 32.86 -0.21
N SER A 319 -35.02 31.63 -0.29
CA SER A 319 -34.62 30.80 0.86
C SER A 319 -33.48 31.44 1.67
N ASP A 320 -33.16 30.87 2.85
CA ASP A 320 -31.99 31.28 3.65
C ASP A 320 -30.67 31.29 2.81
N PRO A 321 -29.93 32.42 2.78
CA PRO A 321 -28.70 32.54 2.01
C PRO A 321 -27.60 31.52 2.37
N ILE A 322 -27.58 31.01 3.60
CA ILE A 322 -26.61 30.02 4.04
C ILE A 322 -26.89 28.66 3.42
N LEU A 323 -28.17 28.30 3.27
CA LEU A 323 -28.56 27.05 2.60
C LEU A 323 -28.22 27.12 1.10
N ILE A 324 -28.52 28.25 0.44
CA ILE A 324 -28.16 28.46 -0.98
C ILE A 324 -26.65 28.31 -1.17
N LYS A 325 -25.86 29.06 -0.39
CA LYS A 325 -24.38 29.00 -0.45
C LYS A 325 -23.85 27.59 -0.16
N ALA A 326 -24.49 26.85 0.75
CA ALA A 326 -24.10 25.49 1.05
C ALA A 326 -24.30 24.55 -0.15
N ILE A 327 -25.45 24.61 -0.80
CA ILE A 327 -25.74 23.82 -2.01
C ILE A 327 -24.79 24.19 -3.15
N ASP A 328 -24.53 25.48 -3.37
CA ASP A 328 -23.59 25.95 -4.39
C ASP A 328 -22.16 25.42 -4.19
N ILE A 329 -21.71 25.35 -2.94
CA ILE A 329 -20.40 24.80 -2.61
C ILE A 329 -20.41 23.28 -2.75
N LEU A 330 -21.46 22.61 -2.25
CA LEU A 330 -21.62 21.16 -2.36
C LEU A 330 -21.51 20.68 -3.80
N GLN A 331 -22.20 21.37 -4.73
CA GLN A 331 -22.15 21.06 -6.16
C GLN A 331 -20.71 21.05 -6.72
N LYS A 332 -19.81 21.85 -6.15
CA LYS A 332 -18.41 21.97 -6.59
C LYS A 332 -17.46 20.99 -5.92
N ILE A 333 -17.81 20.46 -4.75
CA ILE A 333 -16.91 19.62 -3.94
C ILE A 333 -17.29 18.14 -3.93
N ILE A 334 -18.50 17.78 -4.39
CA ILE A 334 -18.87 16.37 -4.51
C ILE A 334 -18.04 15.69 -5.61
N THR A 335 -17.69 14.44 -5.36
CA THR A 335 -17.00 13.55 -6.29
C THR A 335 -17.78 12.25 -6.42
N GLU A 336 -17.49 11.48 -7.48
CA GLU A 336 -18.06 10.14 -7.68
C GLU A 336 -17.81 9.21 -6.47
N GLU A 337 -16.64 9.30 -5.81
CA GLU A 337 -16.30 8.50 -4.63
C GLU A 337 -17.08 8.88 -3.37
N SER A 338 -17.56 10.13 -3.30
CA SER A 338 -18.24 10.69 -2.12
C SER A 338 -19.77 10.68 -2.21
N ILE A 339 -20.31 10.08 -3.28
CA ILE A 339 -21.73 10.18 -3.62
C ILE A 339 -22.65 9.48 -2.62
N ASP A 340 -22.12 8.47 -1.93
CA ASP A 340 -22.79 7.74 -0.86
C ASP A 340 -23.28 8.65 0.28
N ARG A 341 -22.56 9.76 0.54
CA ARG A 341 -22.98 10.78 1.52
C ARG A 341 -24.30 11.47 1.17
N LEU A 342 -24.74 11.38 -0.08
CA LEU A 342 -25.94 12.04 -0.60
C LEU A 342 -27.10 11.08 -0.89
N ASP A 343 -27.04 9.81 -0.46
CA ASP A 343 -28.08 8.82 -0.75
C ASP A 343 -29.48 9.26 -0.26
N ALA A 344 -29.58 9.82 0.96
CA ALA A 344 -30.84 10.34 1.49
C ALA A 344 -31.43 11.47 0.61
N PHE A 345 -30.58 12.37 0.13
CA PHE A 345 -30.96 13.44 -0.80
C PHE A 345 -31.40 12.90 -2.16
N LEU A 346 -30.65 11.94 -2.71
CA LEU A 346 -30.95 11.30 -3.99
C LEU A 346 -32.27 10.52 -3.95
N SER A 347 -32.57 9.88 -2.82
CA SER A 347 -33.81 9.12 -2.65
C SER A 347 -35.05 10.00 -2.71
N ILE A 348 -35.03 11.17 -2.04
CA ILE A 348 -36.16 12.11 -2.06
C ILE A 348 -36.28 12.84 -3.40
N SER A 349 -35.16 13.22 -4.02
CA SER A 349 -35.18 13.94 -5.29
C SER A 349 -35.71 13.09 -6.45
N LYS A 350 -35.50 11.77 -6.44
CA LYS A 350 -36.11 10.82 -7.39
C LYS A 350 -37.64 10.74 -7.28
N GLN A 351 -38.19 10.79 -6.07
CA GLN A 351 -39.65 10.73 -5.88
C GLN A 351 -40.32 11.96 -6.48
N LYS A 352 -39.79 13.15 -6.21
CA LYS A 352 -40.37 14.42 -6.69
C LYS A 352 -40.28 14.65 -8.20
N THR A 353 -39.31 14.03 -8.88
CA THR A 353 -39.23 14.12 -10.35
C THR A 353 -40.36 13.36 -11.04
N ASN A 354 -40.95 12.35 -10.37
CA ASN A 354 -42.07 11.57 -10.91
C ASN A 354 -43.45 12.21 -10.65
N ASP A 355 -43.57 13.04 -9.62
CA ASP A 355 -44.87 13.58 -9.17
C ASP A 355 -45.35 14.83 -9.95
N GLY A 356 -44.52 15.42 -10.81
CA GLY A 356 -44.91 16.50 -11.74
C GLY A 356 -45.34 17.84 -11.12
N THR A 357 -45.45 17.93 -9.79
CA THR A 357 -45.84 19.13 -9.04
C THR A 357 -44.67 20.03 -8.68
N THR A 358 -44.86 21.34 -8.80
CA THR A 358 -43.85 22.36 -8.42
C THR A 358 -43.60 22.34 -6.91
N ALA A 359 -42.36 22.07 -6.49
CA ALA A 359 -42.01 21.99 -5.07
C ALA A 359 -42.22 23.32 -4.32
N THR A 360 -42.77 23.23 -3.10
CA THR A 360 -42.89 24.35 -2.17
C THR A 360 -41.52 24.74 -1.58
N LEU A 361 -41.41 25.94 -1.00
CA LEU A 361 -40.16 26.37 -0.34
C LEU A 361 -39.76 25.41 0.79
N VAL A 362 -40.70 25.03 1.65
CA VAL A 362 -40.48 24.09 2.76
C VAL A 362 -39.92 22.76 2.26
N GLU A 363 -40.43 22.27 1.13
CA GLU A 363 -39.96 21.03 0.51
C GLU A 363 -38.56 21.15 -0.07
N LEU A 364 -38.22 22.29 -0.66
CA LEU A 364 -36.87 22.57 -1.17
C LEU A 364 -35.88 22.67 -0.02
N GLU A 365 -36.21 23.41 1.03
CA GLU A 365 -35.36 23.54 2.23
C GLU A 365 -35.14 22.19 2.92
N LYS A 366 -36.18 21.34 3.04
CA LYS A 366 -36.03 19.97 3.55
C LYS A 366 -35.08 19.13 2.69
N THR A 367 -35.20 19.25 1.37
CA THR A 367 -34.35 18.52 0.43
C THR A 367 -32.90 19.00 0.50
N ALA A 368 -32.68 20.31 0.62
CA ALA A 368 -31.36 20.91 0.84
C ALA A 368 -30.74 20.47 2.17
N SER A 369 -31.57 20.37 3.21
CA SER A 369 -31.13 19.97 4.54
C SER A 369 -30.55 18.57 4.54
N LEU A 370 -31.16 17.63 3.81
CA LEU A 370 -30.64 16.27 3.66
C LEU A 370 -29.29 16.23 2.93
N ALA A 371 -29.13 17.03 1.86
CA ALA A 371 -27.86 17.10 1.15
C ALA A 371 -26.74 17.65 2.04
N ILE A 372 -27.04 18.73 2.77
CA ILE A 372 -26.08 19.40 3.65
C ILE A 372 -25.70 18.53 4.84
N SER A 373 -26.69 18.02 5.57
CA SER A 373 -26.44 17.18 6.75
C SER A 373 -25.80 15.84 6.39
N GLY A 374 -26.24 15.19 5.31
CA GLY A 374 -25.63 13.95 4.80
C GLY A 374 -24.16 14.14 4.41
N TRP A 375 -23.82 15.26 3.77
CA TRP A 375 -22.42 15.59 3.46
C TRP A 375 -21.57 15.86 4.70
N VAL A 376 -22.11 16.65 5.64
CA VAL A 376 -21.38 17.18 6.80
C VAL A 376 -21.22 16.15 7.92
N MET A 377 -22.21 15.28 8.12
CA MET A 377 -22.22 14.30 9.21
C MET A 377 -22.05 12.85 8.74
N GLY A 378 -22.24 12.59 7.44
CA GLY A 378 -22.34 11.27 6.84
C GLY A 378 -23.80 10.87 6.57
N ASN A 379 -24.00 9.93 5.63
CA ASN A 379 -25.32 9.55 5.12
C ASN A 379 -26.32 9.13 6.22
N SER A 380 -25.87 8.35 7.21
CA SER A 380 -26.74 7.85 8.30
C SER A 380 -27.27 8.94 9.24
N ALA A 381 -26.69 10.15 9.18
CA ALA A 381 -27.07 11.29 10.00
C ALA A 381 -27.75 12.42 9.20
N ALA A 382 -28.25 12.12 7.99
CA ALA A 382 -28.99 13.08 7.19
C ALA A 382 -30.32 13.47 7.88
N ASP A 383 -30.51 14.77 8.10
CA ASP A 383 -31.65 15.39 8.78
C ASP A 383 -32.36 16.37 7.81
N PRO A 384 -33.67 16.23 7.58
CA PRO A 384 -34.43 17.16 6.74
C PRO A 384 -34.70 18.52 7.40
N ASN A 385 -34.24 18.78 8.62
CA ASN A 385 -34.45 20.06 9.32
C ASN A 385 -33.50 21.19 8.81
N PRO A 386 -34.04 22.29 8.26
CA PRO A 386 -33.23 23.43 7.77
C PRO A 386 -32.40 24.12 8.85
N ILE A 387 -32.90 24.16 10.08
CA ILE A 387 -32.19 24.77 11.21
C ILE A 387 -30.95 23.93 11.57
N SER A 388 -31.11 22.60 11.61
CA SER A 388 -29.99 21.67 11.84
C SER A 388 -28.95 21.78 10.71
N ALA A 389 -29.39 21.77 9.45
CA ALA A 389 -28.49 21.85 8.30
C ALA A 389 -27.67 23.16 8.29
N LYS A 390 -28.32 24.30 8.59
CA LYS A 390 -27.65 25.60 8.71
C LYS A 390 -26.61 25.59 9.83
N ARG A 391 -26.95 25.06 11.01
CA ARG A 391 -26.01 24.90 12.13
C ARG A 391 -24.79 24.08 11.70
N LEU A 392 -25.02 22.89 11.14
CA LEU A 392 -23.95 21.98 10.69
C LEU A 392 -23.03 22.63 9.65
N TRP A 393 -23.59 23.36 8.69
CA TRP A 393 -22.81 24.06 7.69
C TRP A 393 -21.94 25.18 8.27
N LEU A 394 -22.47 25.91 9.25
CA LEU A 394 -21.71 26.94 9.95
C LEU A 394 -20.64 26.36 10.86
N THR A 395 -20.90 25.20 11.50
CA THR A 395 -19.89 24.43 12.22
C THR A 395 -18.74 24.02 11.29
N ARG A 396 -19.05 23.51 10.09
CA ARG A 396 -18.03 23.17 9.08
C ARG A 396 -17.21 24.39 8.67
N SER A 397 -17.88 25.51 8.42
CA SER A 397 -17.23 26.76 8.02
C SER A 397 -16.30 27.28 9.13
N PHE A 398 -16.77 27.26 10.39
CA PHE A 398 -15.95 27.56 11.56
C PHE A 398 -14.71 26.67 11.65
N ILE A 399 -14.86 25.36 11.49
CA ILE A 399 -13.72 24.42 11.55
C ILE A 399 -12.66 24.76 10.50
N ILE A 400 -13.09 25.04 9.26
CA ILE A 400 -12.19 25.43 8.18
C ILE A 400 -11.46 26.73 8.52
N ASP A 401 -12.21 27.76 8.94
CA ASP A 401 -11.65 29.07 9.29
C ASP A 401 -10.68 28.97 10.47
N PHE A 402 -11.02 28.18 11.49
CA PHE A 402 -10.19 27.95 12.67
C PHE A 402 -8.90 27.20 12.35
N ILE A 403 -8.97 26.17 11.50
CA ILE A 403 -7.79 25.40 11.08
C ILE A 403 -6.86 26.26 10.22
N LYS A 404 -7.41 27.06 9.30
CA LYS A 404 -6.64 27.94 8.41
C LYS A 404 -6.13 29.21 9.09
N ALA A 405 -6.63 29.56 10.27
CA ALA A 405 -6.19 30.74 11.00
C ALA A 405 -4.70 30.65 11.40
N GLU A 406 -3.91 31.62 10.91
CA GLU A 406 -2.45 31.64 11.04
C GLU A 406 -1.96 31.84 12.49
N ASN A 407 -2.74 32.53 13.32
CA ASN A 407 -2.35 32.89 14.69
C ASN A 407 -3.46 32.69 15.72
N SER A 408 -3.10 32.80 16.99
CA SER A 408 -4.02 32.60 18.12
C SER A 408 -5.16 33.62 18.17
N THR A 409 -4.91 34.86 17.77
CA THR A 409 -5.93 35.92 17.73
C THR A 409 -7.03 35.58 16.72
N LEU A 410 -6.66 35.22 15.50
CA LEU A 410 -7.60 34.81 14.46
C LEU A 410 -8.40 33.56 14.87
N ARG A 411 -7.73 32.59 15.51
CA ARG A 411 -8.40 31.40 16.06
C ARG A 411 -9.43 31.78 17.12
N LYS A 412 -9.07 32.69 18.04
CA LYS A 412 -10.00 33.18 19.06
C LYS A 412 -11.19 33.91 18.44
N THR A 413 -10.95 34.80 17.46
CA THR A 413 -12.02 35.51 16.74
C THR A 413 -12.97 34.54 16.02
N ALA A 414 -12.44 33.50 15.37
CA ALA A 414 -13.26 32.47 14.73
C ALA A 414 -14.13 31.71 15.75
N SER A 415 -13.54 31.31 16.88
CA SER A 415 -14.27 30.66 17.98
C SER A 415 -15.35 31.55 18.58
N ASP A 416 -15.02 32.80 18.91
CA ASP A 416 -15.97 33.75 19.52
C ASP A 416 -17.14 34.03 18.54
N SER A 417 -16.84 34.24 17.25
CA SER A 417 -17.85 34.42 16.20
C SER A 417 -18.78 33.21 16.06
N PHE A 418 -18.23 32.00 16.15
CA PHE A 418 -19.01 30.76 16.09
C PHE A 418 -19.88 30.57 17.34
N LEU A 419 -19.31 30.72 18.53
CA LEU A 419 -20.02 30.54 19.81
C LEU A 419 -21.09 31.60 20.02
N ASN A 420 -20.90 32.84 19.54
CA ASN A 420 -21.95 33.87 19.58
C ASN A 420 -23.16 33.50 18.71
N LYS A 421 -22.94 32.82 17.57
CA LYS A 421 -24.02 32.34 16.71
C LYS A 421 -24.65 31.04 17.23
N TYR A 422 -23.85 30.19 17.89
CA TYR A 422 -24.27 28.89 18.40
C TYR A 422 -23.70 28.61 19.81
N PRO A 423 -24.26 29.24 20.86
CA PRO A 423 -23.75 29.09 22.23
C PRO A 423 -23.85 27.65 22.76
N ALA A 424 -24.80 26.87 22.24
CA ALA A 424 -25.06 25.48 22.63
C ALA A 424 -24.37 24.45 21.72
N ALA A 425 -23.27 24.82 21.04
CA ALA A 425 -22.52 23.88 20.21
C ALA A 425 -21.96 22.72 21.05
N LYS A 426 -22.22 21.49 20.63
CA LYS A 426 -21.78 20.28 21.34
C LYS A 426 -20.41 19.83 20.83
N PRO A 427 -19.42 19.55 21.70
CA PRO A 427 -18.10 19.07 21.29
C PRO A 427 -18.14 17.83 20.39
N GLU A 428 -19.08 16.91 20.66
CA GLU A 428 -19.23 15.67 19.88
C GLU A 428 -19.67 15.95 18.45
N GLU A 429 -20.58 16.91 18.24
CA GLU A 429 -21.01 17.34 16.91
C GLU A 429 -19.84 18.00 16.16
N VAL A 430 -19.11 18.91 16.82
CA VAL A 430 -17.93 19.57 16.23
C VAL A 430 -16.89 18.53 15.83
N GLY A 431 -16.65 17.52 16.69
CA GLY A 431 -15.74 16.41 16.40
C GLY A 431 -16.17 15.59 15.19
N GLN A 432 -17.46 15.25 15.08
CA GLN A 432 -17.97 14.51 13.94
C GLN A 432 -17.86 15.30 12.63
N VAL A 433 -18.21 16.58 12.65
CA VAL A 433 -18.05 17.47 11.47
C VAL A 433 -16.58 17.57 11.07
N LEU A 434 -15.66 17.69 12.05
CA LEU A 434 -14.23 17.75 11.80
C LEU A 434 -13.74 16.50 11.06
N LEU A 435 -14.16 15.31 11.49
CA LEU A 435 -13.76 14.04 10.86
C LEU A 435 -14.23 13.92 9.40
N GLN A 436 -15.36 14.56 9.04
CA GLN A 436 -15.90 14.53 7.68
C GLN A 436 -15.42 15.69 6.80
N THR A 437 -14.73 16.68 7.39
CA THR A 437 -14.36 17.92 6.70
C THR A 437 -13.07 17.75 5.90
N ILE A 438 -13.22 17.82 4.57
CA ILE A 438 -12.11 18.02 3.65
C ILE A 438 -11.84 19.53 3.54
N LEU A 439 -10.58 19.93 3.77
CA LEU A 439 -10.17 21.33 3.67
C LEU A 439 -10.19 21.78 2.21
N PRO A 440 -10.77 22.95 1.89
CA PRO A 440 -10.73 23.47 0.53
C PRO A 440 -9.27 23.75 0.12
N THR A 441 -8.80 23.08 -0.92
CA THR A 441 -7.49 23.28 -1.52
C THR A 441 -7.63 23.66 -2.99
N GLU A 442 -6.63 24.36 -3.52
CA GLU A 442 -6.60 24.67 -4.94
C GLU A 442 -6.22 23.44 -5.75
N ALA A 443 -6.71 23.33 -6.98
CA ALA A 443 -6.19 22.34 -7.92
C ALA A 443 -4.69 22.58 -8.14
N LYS A 444 -3.88 21.53 -7.98
CA LYS A 444 -2.43 21.58 -8.16
C LYS A 444 -2.01 20.81 -9.40
N SER A 445 -0.84 21.12 -9.95
CA SER A 445 -0.30 20.42 -11.10
C SER A 445 0.04 18.97 -10.73
N SER A 446 -0.75 18.05 -11.25
CA SER A 446 -0.58 16.62 -11.04
C SER A 446 0.67 16.05 -11.70
N GLY A 447 1.26 15.02 -11.10
CA GLY A 447 2.36 14.24 -11.68
C GLY A 447 3.74 14.92 -11.71
N LYS A 448 3.87 16.15 -11.21
CA LYS A 448 5.14 16.90 -11.18
C LYS A 448 5.57 17.22 -9.75
N VAL A 449 6.87 17.18 -9.52
CA VAL A 449 7.49 17.66 -8.28
C VAL A 449 7.45 19.18 -8.27
N PHE A 450 7.09 19.77 -7.13
CA PHE A 450 7.22 21.20 -6.86
C PHE A 450 7.78 21.43 -5.46
N GLU A 451 8.59 22.48 -5.32
CA GLU A 451 9.19 22.88 -4.04
C GLU A 451 8.31 23.89 -3.32
N LYS A 452 8.32 23.84 -2.00
CA LYS A 452 7.75 24.82 -1.09
C LYS A 452 8.72 25.16 0.02
N GLU A 453 8.51 26.35 0.59
CA GLU A 453 9.22 26.83 1.77
C GLU A 453 8.22 27.21 2.86
N LEU A 454 8.50 26.83 4.10
CA LEU A 454 7.69 27.21 5.25
C LEU A 454 7.79 28.71 5.53
N LEU A 455 6.65 29.39 5.43
CA LEU A 455 6.54 30.83 5.66
C LEU A 455 6.34 31.21 7.13
N SER A 456 5.95 30.25 7.97
CA SER A 456 5.65 30.46 9.39
C SER A 456 6.04 29.23 10.24
N GLY A 457 5.89 29.33 11.57
CA GLY A 457 6.26 28.25 12.49
C GLY A 457 7.70 28.35 13.01
N LYS A 458 8.10 27.37 13.84
CA LYS A 458 9.46 27.33 14.42
C LYS A 458 10.49 26.98 13.35
N SER A 459 10.06 26.27 12.32
CA SER A 459 10.89 25.81 11.20
C SER A 459 10.76 26.70 9.97
N ARG A 460 10.46 28.00 10.13
CA ARG A 460 10.41 28.96 9.01
C ARG A 460 11.68 28.90 8.17
N GLY A 461 11.53 28.87 6.85
CA GLY A 461 12.63 28.71 5.88
C GLY A 461 12.98 27.25 5.55
N ALA A 462 12.37 26.28 6.26
CA ALA A 462 12.47 24.88 5.90
C ALA A 462 11.84 24.63 4.52
N LYS A 463 12.56 23.89 3.67
CA LYS A 463 12.12 23.55 2.32
C LYS A 463 11.64 22.12 2.25
N TYR A 464 10.63 21.88 1.43
CA TYR A 464 10.16 20.53 1.14
C TYR A 464 9.61 20.45 -0.29
N SER A 465 9.76 19.29 -0.92
CA SER A 465 9.18 19.00 -2.23
C SER A 465 7.94 18.13 -2.06
N MET A 466 6.96 18.29 -2.93
CA MET A 466 5.77 17.46 -2.99
C MET A 466 5.48 17.03 -4.42
N ARG A 467 4.79 15.89 -4.56
CA ARG A 467 4.25 15.41 -5.83
C ARG A 467 2.84 14.85 -5.62
N TYR A 468 1.89 15.35 -6.39
CA TYR A 468 0.52 14.81 -6.42
C TYR A 468 0.40 13.66 -7.42
N PRO A 469 -0.50 12.70 -7.17
CA PRO A 469 -0.91 11.72 -8.18
C PRO A 469 -1.31 12.38 -9.50
N ALA A 470 -1.12 11.69 -10.62
CA ALA A 470 -1.34 12.21 -11.98
C ALA A 470 -2.78 12.74 -12.24
N ASP A 471 -3.77 12.27 -11.50
CA ASP A 471 -5.18 12.64 -11.59
C ASP A 471 -5.77 13.09 -10.25
N ALA A 472 -4.95 13.74 -9.42
CA ALA A 472 -5.35 14.22 -8.10
C ALA A 472 -6.58 15.16 -8.15
N ASN A 473 -7.58 14.86 -7.31
CA ASN A 473 -8.78 15.65 -7.11
C ASN A 473 -8.69 16.41 -5.78
N PRO A 474 -8.78 17.76 -5.75
CA PRO A 474 -8.64 18.55 -4.53
C PRO A 474 -9.72 18.26 -3.47
N ASN A 475 -10.81 17.58 -3.84
CA ASN A 475 -11.90 17.21 -2.94
C ASN A 475 -11.85 15.75 -2.46
N ARG A 476 -10.74 15.05 -2.68
CA ARG A 476 -10.51 13.67 -2.23
C ARG A 476 -9.33 13.65 -1.26
N LEU A 477 -9.44 12.98 -0.11
CA LEU A 477 -8.30 12.78 0.79
C LEU A 477 -7.36 11.71 0.23
N TYR A 478 -6.06 12.02 0.22
CA TYR A 478 -5.01 11.10 -0.22
C TYR A 478 -4.10 10.72 0.95
N PRO A 479 -3.66 9.46 1.04
CA PRO A 479 -2.58 9.10 1.94
C PRO A 479 -1.29 9.84 1.55
N LEU A 480 -0.52 10.22 2.58
CA LEU A 480 0.74 10.93 2.43
C LEU A 480 1.92 9.98 2.73
N LEU A 481 2.84 9.84 1.78
CA LEU A 481 4.12 9.17 2.00
C LEU A 481 5.24 10.20 2.13
N ILE A 482 5.85 10.25 3.31
CA ILE A 482 7.04 11.07 3.56
C ILE A 482 8.26 10.24 3.19
N VAL A 483 9.04 10.70 2.22
CA VAL A 483 10.29 10.07 1.79
C VAL A 483 11.48 10.83 2.35
N PHE A 484 12.44 10.08 2.88
CA PHE A 484 13.72 10.60 3.34
C PHE A 484 14.79 10.14 2.35
N PRO A 485 15.47 11.03 1.62
CA PRO A 485 16.55 10.63 0.74
C PRO A 485 17.70 10.01 1.54
N GLY A 486 18.42 9.08 0.92
CA GLY A 486 19.65 8.51 1.47
C GLY A 486 20.84 9.47 1.40
N THR A 487 21.98 9.02 1.90
CA THR A 487 23.24 9.77 1.81
C THR A 487 23.62 10.00 0.33
N ASN A 488 23.73 11.26 -0.09
CA ASN A 488 23.99 11.71 -1.47
C ASN A 488 22.81 11.57 -2.46
N GLU A 489 21.61 11.26 -2.01
CA GLU A 489 20.41 11.37 -2.85
C GLU A 489 19.78 12.76 -2.68
N SER A 490 19.26 13.33 -3.77
CA SER A 490 18.40 14.52 -3.67
C SER A 490 16.98 14.09 -3.32
N VAL A 491 16.23 14.99 -2.68
CA VAL A 491 14.80 14.77 -2.40
C VAL A 491 14.04 14.47 -3.69
N ASP A 492 14.29 15.24 -4.75
CA ASP A 492 13.56 15.08 -6.01
C ASP A 492 13.85 13.72 -6.67
N SER A 493 15.11 13.25 -6.64
CA SER A 493 15.46 11.91 -7.13
C SER A 493 14.73 10.82 -6.36
N MET A 494 14.56 10.99 -5.05
CA MET A 494 13.82 10.04 -4.23
C MET A 494 12.32 10.09 -4.55
N LEU A 495 11.73 11.28 -4.71
CA LEU A 495 10.33 11.41 -5.12
C LEU A 495 10.05 10.75 -6.47
N GLU A 496 10.93 10.92 -7.46
CA GLU A 496 10.79 10.27 -8.77
C GLU A 496 10.89 8.75 -8.68
N LYS A 497 11.78 8.22 -7.82
CA LYS A 497 11.90 6.77 -7.59
C LYS A 497 10.61 6.15 -7.03
N TRP A 498 9.91 6.87 -6.16
CA TRP A 498 8.66 6.41 -5.56
C TRP A 498 7.40 6.77 -6.37
N ALA A 499 7.52 7.65 -7.36
CA ALA A 499 6.39 8.15 -8.15
C ALA A 499 5.53 7.06 -8.80
N PRO A 500 6.08 6.00 -9.42
CA PRO A 500 5.25 4.95 -10.03
C PRO A 500 4.36 4.22 -9.02
N LEU A 501 4.90 3.90 -7.84
CA LEU A 501 4.14 3.26 -6.76
C LEU A 501 3.14 4.25 -6.15
N ALA A 502 3.53 5.50 -5.98
CA ALA A 502 2.63 6.53 -5.48
C ALA A 502 1.41 6.72 -6.40
N ASP A 503 1.60 6.72 -7.71
CA ASP A 503 0.50 6.79 -8.68
C ASP A 503 -0.34 5.51 -8.69
N GLU A 504 0.28 4.34 -8.55
CA GLU A 504 -0.45 3.06 -8.47
C GLU A 504 -1.44 3.04 -7.30
N TYR A 505 -0.99 3.49 -6.12
CA TYR A 505 -1.75 3.43 -4.88
C TYR A 505 -2.46 4.75 -4.51
N GLY A 506 -2.27 5.82 -5.29
CA GLY A 506 -2.87 7.12 -5.03
C GLY A 506 -2.30 7.80 -3.79
N PHE A 507 -0.98 7.87 -3.65
CA PHE A 507 -0.29 8.59 -2.57
C PHE A 507 0.19 9.96 -3.03
N ILE A 508 0.06 10.95 -2.16
CA ILE A 508 0.83 12.18 -2.27
C ILE A 508 2.22 11.90 -1.70
N LEU A 509 3.27 12.27 -2.45
CA LEU A 509 4.64 12.17 -1.97
C LEU A 509 5.09 13.51 -1.39
N LEU A 510 5.84 13.44 -0.29
CA LEU A 510 6.47 14.58 0.35
C LEU A 510 7.90 14.24 0.72
N GLY A 511 8.85 15.11 0.41
CA GLY A 511 10.23 14.96 0.83
C GLY A 511 10.77 16.25 1.45
N TYR A 512 11.39 16.13 2.61
CA TYR A 512 11.93 17.26 3.35
C TYR A 512 13.39 17.52 2.97
N HIS A 513 13.72 18.76 2.61
CA HIS A 513 15.09 19.18 2.32
C HIS A 513 15.81 19.52 3.63
N TYR A 514 16.43 18.53 4.25
CA TYR A 514 17.36 18.77 5.36
C TYR A 514 18.68 19.34 4.84
N GLN A 515 19.40 20.10 5.67
CA GLN A 515 20.68 20.70 5.27
C GLN A 515 21.68 19.61 4.87
N ILE A 516 21.98 19.57 3.56
CA ILE A 516 23.03 18.73 2.99
C ILE A 516 24.36 19.28 3.50
N GLY A 517 25.07 18.45 4.28
CA GLY A 517 26.29 18.83 5.01
C GLY A 517 26.63 17.85 6.14
N GLY A 518 25.63 17.09 6.61
CA GLY A 518 25.80 15.86 7.38
C GLY A 518 25.65 14.59 6.52
N ILE A 519 25.96 13.42 7.09
CA ILE A 519 25.95 12.10 6.42
C ILE A 519 24.51 11.62 6.09
N GLY A 520 23.48 12.39 6.41
CA GLY A 520 22.08 12.05 6.14
C GLY A 520 21.16 12.75 7.15
N TYR A 521 19.89 12.33 7.16
CA TYR A 521 18.92 12.74 8.19
C TYR A 521 19.40 12.29 9.58
N ALA A 522 19.58 13.23 10.52
CA ALA A 522 20.23 12.96 11.80
C ALA A 522 19.27 12.49 12.90
N PHE A 523 17.97 12.41 12.63
CA PHE A 523 16.93 12.08 13.61
C PHE A 523 16.93 12.99 14.84
N SER A 524 17.36 14.24 14.66
CA SER A 524 17.42 15.24 15.73
C SER A 524 16.03 15.78 16.07
N GLU A 525 15.88 16.32 17.28
CA GLU A 525 14.66 17.01 17.71
C GLU A 525 14.30 18.17 16.77
N LYS A 526 15.30 18.91 16.28
CA LYS A 526 15.11 20.02 15.33
C LYS A 526 14.54 19.54 14.00
N GLU A 527 15.10 18.47 13.42
CA GLU A 527 14.58 17.89 12.18
C GLU A 527 13.18 17.32 12.38
N HIS A 528 12.92 16.68 13.53
CA HIS A 528 11.58 16.19 13.86
C HIS A 528 10.54 17.31 13.91
N PHE A 529 10.85 18.43 14.58
CA PHE A 529 9.96 19.60 14.57
C PHE A 529 9.74 20.18 13.17
N ALA A 530 10.76 20.17 12.32
CA ALA A 530 10.62 20.60 10.94
C ALA A 530 9.66 19.70 10.16
N ILE A 531 9.74 18.38 10.32
CA ILE A 531 8.78 17.45 9.72
C ILE A 531 7.35 17.72 10.20
N LEU A 532 7.15 17.96 11.50
CA LEU A 532 5.81 18.27 12.03
C LEU A 532 5.24 19.58 11.46
N ASP A 533 6.06 20.63 11.35
CA ASP A 533 5.64 21.91 10.75
C ASP A 533 5.35 21.74 9.24
N VAL A 534 6.16 20.96 8.52
CA VAL A 534 5.94 20.60 7.10
C VAL A 534 4.64 19.80 6.92
N LEU A 535 4.37 18.82 7.78
CA LEU A 535 3.14 18.04 7.75
C LEU A 535 1.90 18.92 7.98
N ARG A 536 2.01 19.89 8.90
CA ARG A 536 0.95 20.85 9.15
C ARG A 536 0.69 21.72 7.93
N ASP A 537 1.73 22.25 7.30
CA ASP A 537 1.60 23.06 6.09
C ASP A 537 1.04 22.26 4.91
N ALA A 538 1.49 21.01 4.73
CA ALA A 538 0.97 20.10 3.73
C ALA A 538 -0.54 19.87 3.92
N ARG A 539 -0.99 19.59 5.15
CA ARG A 539 -2.42 19.40 5.46
C ARG A 539 -3.28 20.63 5.23
N LEU A 540 -2.73 21.84 5.42
CA LEU A 540 -3.47 23.08 5.18
C LEU A 540 -3.65 23.40 3.68
N ASN A 541 -2.71 22.95 2.85
CA ASN A 541 -2.59 23.37 1.46
C ASN A 541 -2.77 22.23 0.43
N SER A 542 -2.95 21.01 0.91
CA SER A 542 -3.01 19.78 0.12
C SER A 542 -4.08 18.86 0.69
N PRO A 543 -4.72 18.02 -0.15
CA PRO A 543 -5.81 17.17 0.30
C PRO A 543 -5.28 15.86 0.93
N VAL A 544 -4.59 15.99 2.08
CA VAL A 544 -3.98 14.88 2.86
C VAL A 544 -4.63 14.67 4.23
#